data_AF-A0A2D5UDZ6-F1
#
_entry.id   AF-A0A2D5UDZ6-F1
#
_cell.length_a   1.000
_cell.length_b   1.000
_cell.length_c   1.000
_cell.angle_alpha   90.00
_cell.angle_beta   90.00
_cell.angle_gamma   90.00
#
_symmetry.space_group_name_H-M   'P 1'
#
loop_
_entity.id
_entity.type
_entity.pdbx_description
1 polymer ?
#
loop_
_entity_poly.entity_id
_entity_poly.type
_entity_poly.pdbx_seq_one_letter_code
_entity_poly.pdbx_strand_id
1 'polypeptide(L)'
;MVVKAIRKKSWFAYFPGDYRWSFNIIAAMAGASSGASDIGEIDQICRRLARKVGDDALWFREWSRVADRLRKSGLAEERRGHALSAAASHRRASNYYQMADRFRFPKDKAALGAYRLSIDCFKRFARLTERPRIEPVDIPFEGGKKLAAYFVPAENTRRAKPPVVVLYNGFDGTKEMSLNWAADAFTRRGMSCLIVDSPGVGESIRFRKIHLRHDYEVAGAAALDYLEKRKDANARRAAIVAPSLGGYYAPRTASMEPRFKACVAWGAIWDYHATWSRRIKAAFQSQLPVPGHHLTWSFNVKTLEEALEKLEGFRLDGVVQKMKCPFLLVHGIDDQQIPMKDARALFRAVGSKDKTLKVFTGPDGGAQHCHIDYISPVVHYMGDWLKEKLGA
;
A
#
# COMPACT_ATOMS: atom_id res chain seq x y z
N MET A 1 33.23 -6.18 18.61
CA MET A 1 33.06 -6.99 17.38
C MET A 1 32.14 -8.16 17.71
N VAL A 2 30.83 -8.01 17.52
CA VAL A 2 29.88 -9.14 17.63
C VAL A 2 29.32 -9.33 16.24
N VAL A 3 30.00 -10.18 15.47
CA VAL A 3 29.48 -10.70 14.22
C VAL A 3 28.34 -11.64 14.60
N LYS A 4 27.14 -11.07 14.83
CA LYS A 4 25.91 -11.85 14.78
C LYS A 4 25.84 -12.36 13.35
N ALA A 5 26.03 -13.66 13.18
CA ALA A 5 25.90 -14.36 11.90
C ALA A 5 24.71 -13.76 11.14
N ILE A 6 25.00 -13.09 10.03
CA ILE A 6 23.99 -12.61 9.10
C ILE A 6 23.26 -13.87 8.68
N ARG A 7 22.06 -14.10 9.22
CA ARG A 7 21.13 -15.12 8.72
C ARG A 7 21.13 -14.91 7.21
N LYS A 8 21.67 -15.87 6.46
CA LYS A 8 21.92 -15.77 5.01
C LYS A 8 20.69 -15.11 4.40
N LYS A 9 20.81 -13.87 3.91
CA LYS A 9 19.63 -13.10 3.48
C LYS A 9 19.00 -13.89 2.33
N SER A 10 17.82 -14.45 2.58
CA SER A 10 17.10 -15.31 1.64
C SER A 10 16.42 -14.52 0.51
N TRP A 11 16.58 -13.20 0.51
CA TRP A 11 15.97 -12.30 -0.46
C TRP A 11 16.97 -11.25 -0.92
N PHE A 12 16.76 -10.73 -2.13
CA PHE A 12 17.55 -9.65 -2.71
C PHE A 12 17.52 -8.43 -1.77
N ALA A 13 18.67 -7.82 -1.49
CA ALA A 13 18.76 -6.61 -0.67
C ALA A 13 19.85 -5.70 -1.21
N TYR A 14 19.49 -4.50 -1.67
CA TYR A 14 20.44 -3.58 -2.30
C TYR A 14 21.50 -3.06 -1.32
N PHE A 15 21.08 -2.73 -0.11
CA PHE A 15 21.96 -2.28 0.98
C PHE A 15 21.86 -3.27 2.15
N PRO A 16 22.63 -4.37 2.17
CA PRO A 16 22.44 -5.43 3.14
C PRO A 16 22.66 -4.98 4.60
N GLY A 17 23.35 -3.87 4.86
CA GLY A 17 23.45 -3.25 6.19
C GLY A 17 22.24 -2.42 6.63
N ASP A 18 21.35 -2.05 5.71
CA ASP A 18 20.19 -1.19 5.97
C ASP A 18 18.91 -1.80 5.37
N TYR A 19 18.13 -2.44 6.24
CA TYR A 19 16.85 -3.04 5.86
C TYR A 19 15.87 -2.01 5.34
N ARG A 20 15.74 -0.85 6.00
CA ARG A 20 14.74 0.16 5.67
C ARG A 20 14.98 0.68 4.26
N TRP A 21 16.22 0.99 3.90
CA TRP A 21 16.55 1.41 2.54
C TRP A 21 16.35 0.27 1.53
N SER A 22 16.83 -0.93 1.83
CA SER A 22 16.68 -2.09 0.93
C SER A 22 15.22 -2.41 0.63
N PHE A 23 14.38 -2.47 1.66
CA PHE A 23 12.94 -2.72 1.53
C PHE A 23 12.29 -1.72 0.58
N ASN A 24 12.64 -0.43 0.71
CA ASN A 24 12.02 0.62 -0.09
C ASN A 24 12.57 0.74 -1.51
N ILE A 25 13.84 0.40 -1.72
CA ILE A 25 14.40 0.24 -3.07
C ILE A 25 13.67 -0.88 -3.80
N ILE A 26 13.44 -2.00 -3.13
CA ILE A 26 12.75 -3.14 -3.71
C ILE A 26 11.28 -2.82 -3.94
N ALA A 27 10.65 -2.08 -3.03
CA ALA A 27 9.31 -1.56 -3.22
C ALA A 27 9.20 -0.64 -4.45
N ALA A 28 10.22 0.18 -4.70
CA ALA A 28 10.31 0.98 -5.92
C ALA A 28 10.54 0.11 -7.16
N MET A 29 11.41 -0.91 -7.09
CA MET A 29 11.67 -1.86 -8.18
C MET A 29 10.44 -2.69 -8.53
N ALA A 30 9.62 -3.06 -7.55
CA ALA A 30 8.34 -3.75 -7.77
C ALA A 30 7.38 -2.93 -8.65
N GLY A 31 7.52 -1.60 -8.68
CA GLY A 31 6.78 -0.71 -9.58
C GLY A 31 7.19 -0.82 -11.06
N ALA A 32 8.29 -1.51 -11.39
CA ALA A 32 8.76 -1.62 -12.77
C ALA A 32 7.78 -2.41 -13.65
N SER A 33 7.12 -3.42 -13.08
CA SER A 33 6.11 -4.22 -13.79
C SER A 33 4.91 -3.40 -14.27
N SER A 34 4.62 -2.27 -13.62
CA SER A 34 3.58 -1.34 -14.03
C SER A 34 4.13 -0.08 -14.71
N GLY A 35 5.45 0.01 -14.95
CA GLY A 35 6.09 1.20 -15.53
C GLY A 35 6.17 2.41 -14.59
N ALA A 36 5.94 2.19 -13.29
CA ALA A 36 6.09 3.21 -12.25
C ALA A 36 7.55 3.43 -11.82
N SER A 37 8.47 2.61 -12.33
CA SER A 37 9.91 2.78 -12.15
C SER A 37 10.69 2.15 -13.30
N ASP A 38 12.00 2.42 -13.33
CA ASP A 38 12.96 1.77 -14.21
C ASP A 38 14.15 1.29 -13.37
N ILE A 39 14.60 0.05 -13.60
CA ILE A 39 15.66 -0.57 -12.79
C ILE A 39 16.99 0.18 -12.95
N GLY A 40 17.30 0.69 -14.14
CA GLY A 40 18.50 1.47 -14.39
C GLY A 40 18.47 2.84 -13.71
N GLU A 41 17.30 3.49 -13.64
CA GLU A 41 17.14 4.72 -12.85
C GLU A 41 17.33 4.47 -11.35
N ILE A 42 16.78 3.36 -10.84
CA ILE A 42 16.95 2.98 -9.43
C ILE A 42 18.41 2.65 -9.13
N ASP A 43 19.11 1.85 -9.95
CA ASP A 43 20.54 1.58 -9.78
C ASP A 43 21.37 2.88 -9.75
N GLN A 44 21.09 3.83 -10.65
CA GLN A 44 21.77 5.13 -10.65
C GLN A 44 21.52 5.96 -9.38
N ILE A 45 20.33 5.88 -8.79
CA ILE A 45 20.04 6.50 -7.49
C ILE A 45 20.85 5.78 -6.41
N CYS A 46 20.78 4.46 -6.37
CA CYS A 46 21.41 3.66 -5.34
C CYS A 46 22.95 3.76 -5.35
N ARG A 47 23.61 3.86 -6.50
CA ARG A 47 25.05 4.14 -6.58
C ARG A 47 25.44 5.47 -5.93
N ARG A 48 24.56 6.47 -5.93
CA ARG A 48 24.78 7.76 -5.24
C ARG A 48 24.51 7.64 -3.75
N LEU A 49 23.44 6.93 -3.39
CA LEU A 49 23.10 6.63 -1.99
C LEU A 49 24.20 5.82 -1.28
N ALA A 50 24.90 4.93 -2.00
CA ALA A 50 25.98 4.11 -1.47
C ALA A 50 27.13 4.92 -0.84
N ARG A 51 27.26 6.21 -1.19
CA ARG A 51 28.23 7.12 -0.57
C ARG A 51 28.02 7.32 0.93
N LYS A 52 26.77 7.19 1.40
CA LYS A 52 26.42 7.32 2.82
C LYS A 52 25.10 6.61 3.12
N VAL A 53 25.19 5.29 3.30
CA VAL A 53 24.03 4.44 3.61
C VAL A 53 23.38 4.88 4.93
N GLY A 54 22.06 5.00 4.95
CA GLY A 54 21.27 5.42 6.11
C GLY A 54 21.05 6.94 6.25
N ASP A 55 21.64 7.77 5.39
CA ASP A 55 21.42 9.23 5.41
C ASP A 55 20.11 9.64 4.72
N ASP A 56 19.07 9.89 5.51
CA ASP A 56 17.73 10.22 5.00
C ASP A 56 17.67 11.55 4.23
N ALA A 57 18.60 12.48 4.47
CA ALA A 57 18.71 13.71 3.70
C ALA A 57 19.30 13.45 2.31
N LEU A 58 20.31 12.58 2.23
CA LEU A 58 20.85 12.07 0.97
C LEU A 58 19.77 11.31 0.18
N TRP A 59 18.98 10.46 0.86
CA TRP A 59 17.83 9.77 0.27
C TRP A 59 16.86 10.76 -0.39
N PHE A 60 16.34 11.71 0.39
CA PHE A 60 15.39 12.70 -0.10
C PHE A 60 15.93 13.45 -1.32
N ARG A 61 17.20 13.87 -1.27
CA ARG A 61 17.85 14.62 -2.35
C ARG A 61 17.97 13.81 -3.63
N GLU A 62 18.50 12.59 -3.58
CA GLU A 62 18.79 11.82 -4.80
C GLU A 62 17.52 11.30 -5.47
N TRP A 63 16.49 10.92 -4.71
CA TRP A 63 15.19 10.57 -5.27
C TRP A 63 14.48 11.80 -5.88
N SER A 64 14.49 12.95 -5.18
CA SER A 64 13.91 14.20 -5.72
C SER A 64 14.61 14.64 -7.01
N ARG A 65 15.95 14.53 -7.07
CA ARG A 65 16.75 14.88 -8.25
C ARG A 65 16.31 14.14 -9.51
N VAL A 66 16.03 12.83 -9.39
CA VAL A 66 15.56 12.03 -10.53
C VAL A 66 14.10 12.33 -10.85
N ALA A 67 13.25 12.49 -9.83
CA ALA A 67 11.86 12.87 -10.02
C ALA A 67 11.71 14.23 -10.74
N ASP A 68 12.50 15.24 -10.37
CA ASP A 68 12.54 16.56 -11.01
C ASP A 68 12.94 16.46 -12.49
N ARG A 69 13.97 15.67 -12.80
CA ARG A 69 14.40 15.41 -14.18
C ARG A 69 13.27 14.80 -15.01
N LEU A 70 12.60 13.79 -14.46
CA LEU A 70 11.50 13.08 -15.14
C LEU A 70 10.28 13.97 -15.32
N ARG A 71 9.92 14.75 -14.30
CA ARG A 71 8.85 15.76 -14.42
C ARG A 71 9.17 16.79 -15.49
N LYS A 72 10.39 17.31 -15.54
CA LYS A 72 10.83 18.24 -16.60
C LYS A 72 10.73 17.61 -17.99
N SER A 73 11.13 16.34 -18.12
CA SER A 73 11.00 15.55 -19.36
C SER A 73 9.52 15.38 -19.75
N GLY A 74 8.66 14.95 -18.81
CA GLY A 74 7.24 14.77 -19.06
C GLY A 74 6.55 16.06 -19.50
N LEU A 75 6.87 17.19 -18.87
CA LEU A 75 6.35 18.50 -19.28
C LEU A 75 6.84 18.91 -20.69
N ALA A 76 8.05 18.52 -21.08
CA ALA A 76 8.57 18.80 -22.43
C ALA A 76 7.86 17.96 -23.49
N GLU A 77 7.60 16.70 -23.21
CA GLU A 77 6.85 15.80 -24.10
C GLU A 77 5.37 16.21 -24.22
N GLU A 78 4.74 16.71 -23.13
CA GLU A 78 3.39 17.31 -23.21
C GLU A 78 3.35 18.48 -24.18
N ARG A 79 4.34 19.39 -24.13
CA ARG A 79 4.41 20.55 -25.05
C ARG A 79 4.59 20.16 -26.51
N ARG A 80 5.15 18.97 -26.78
CA ARG A 80 5.33 18.43 -28.13
C ARG A 80 4.14 17.60 -28.61
N GLY A 81 3.12 17.38 -27.77
CA GLY A 81 1.98 16.52 -28.08
C GLY A 81 2.27 15.02 -27.94
N HIS A 82 3.40 14.63 -27.36
CA HIS A 82 3.77 13.22 -27.18
C HIS A 82 3.16 12.65 -25.88
N ALA A 83 1.85 12.42 -25.89
CA ALA A 83 1.07 12.08 -24.68
C ALA A 83 1.61 10.85 -23.92
N LEU A 84 1.90 9.74 -24.61
CA LEU A 84 2.34 8.50 -23.96
C LEU A 84 3.77 8.62 -23.38
N SER A 85 4.68 9.31 -24.08
CA SER A 85 6.03 9.60 -23.57
C SER A 85 5.99 10.48 -22.32
N ALA A 86 5.09 11.46 -22.31
CA ALA A 86 4.83 12.29 -21.14
C ALA A 86 4.23 11.48 -19.99
N ALA A 87 3.21 10.65 -20.26
CA ALA A 87 2.55 9.80 -19.27
C ALA A 87 3.56 8.88 -18.57
N ALA A 88 4.43 8.22 -19.33
CA ALA A 88 5.47 7.34 -18.79
C ALA A 88 6.45 8.10 -17.86
N SER A 89 6.85 9.31 -18.25
CA SER A 89 7.75 10.15 -17.46
C SER A 89 7.09 10.62 -16.16
N HIS A 90 5.83 11.06 -16.23
CA HIS A 90 5.05 11.52 -15.09
C HIS A 90 4.73 10.40 -14.10
N ARG A 91 4.46 9.19 -14.57
CA ARG A 91 4.23 8.03 -13.69
C ARG A 91 5.45 7.73 -12.83
N ARG A 92 6.64 7.67 -13.44
CA ARG A 92 7.90 7.46 -12.71
C ARG A 92 8.24 8.63 -11.79
N ALA A 93 8.05 9.88 -12.26
CA ALA A 93 8.25 11.06 -11.43
C ALA A 93 7.38 11.03 -10.17
N SER A 94 6.10 10.64 -10.31
CA SER A 94 5.18 10.48 -9.18
C SER A 94 5.73 9.50 -8.14
N ASN A 95 6.05 8.28 -8.56
CA ASN A 95 6.59 7.24 -7.67
C ASN A 95 7.89 7.71 -6.96
N TYR A 96 8.80 8.37 -7.68
CA TYR A 96 10.08 8.80 -7.11
C TYR A 96 9.97 9.98 -6.15
N TYR A 97 9.03 10.91 -6.36
CA TYR A 97 8.73 11.92 -5.35
C TYR A 97 8.14 11.30 -4.08
N GLN A 98 7.32 10.25 -4.19
CA GLN A 98 6.84 9.53 -3.00
C GLN A 98 7.96 8.78 -2.28
N MET A 99 8.89 8.17 -3.04
CA MET A 99 10.10 7.61 -2.45
C MET A 99 10.92 8.68 -1.74
N ALA A 100 11.11 9.86 -2.33
CA ALA A 100 11.84 10.95 -1.72
C ALA A 100 11.23 11.37 -0.36
N ASP A 101 9.93 11.63 -0.31
CA ASP A 101 9.20 12.02 0.91
C ASP A 101 9.33 10.97 2.03
N ARG A 102 9.44 9.68 1.68
CA ARG A 102 9.21 8.54 2.57
C ARG A 102 9.93 8.59 3.91
N PHE A 103 11.20 9.01 3.96
CA PHE A 103 12.00 9.05 5.20
C PHE A 103 12.13 10.44 5.82
N ARG A 104 11.59 11.48 5.19
CA ARG A 104 11.69 12.84 5.71
C ARG A 104 10.67 13.05 6.84
N PHE A 105 11.19 13.27 8.06
CA PHE A 105 10.42 13.58 9.27
C PHE A 105 11.09 14.72 10.06
N PRO A 106 10.30 15.63 10.68
CA PRO A 106 8.85 15.77 10.56
C PRO A 106 8.43 16.06 9.10
N LYS A 107 7.14 15.89 8.79
CA LYS A 107 6.59 16.17 7.45
C LYS A 107 6.51 17.68 7.20
N ASP A 108 7.67 18.27 6.98
CA ASP A 108 7.86 19.69 6.76
C ASP A 108 7.40 20.14 5.34
N LYS A 109 7.61 21.42 5.04
CA LYS A 109 7.23 22.03 3.76
C LYS A 109 7.86 21.31 2.56
N ALA A 110 9.08 20.78 2.68
CA ALA A 110 9.75 20.09 1.58
C ALA A 110 9.18 18.68 1.36
N ALA A 111 8.91 17.94 2.45
CA ALA A 111 8.22 16.65 2.42
C ALA A 111 6.83 16.77 1.76
N LEU A 112 6.02 17.72 2.25
CA LEU A 112 4.68 17.98 1.71
C LEU A 112 4.73 18.52 0.28
N GLY A 113 5.75 19.32 -0.06
CA GLY A 113 6.00 19.81 -1.42
C GLY A 113 6.28 18.69 -2.40
N ALA A 114 7.20 17.77 -2.07
CA ALA A 114 7.50 16.60 -2.89
C ALA A 114 6.26 15.72 -3.09
N TYR A 115 5.50 15.47 -2.02
CA TYR A 115 4.26 14.69 -2.13
C TYR A 115 3.24 15.38 -3.05
N ARG A 116 3.07 16.70 -2.96
CA ARG A 116 2.15 17.45 -3.83
C ARG A 116 2.58 17.40 -5.30
N LEU A 117 3.89 17.45 -5.58
CA LEU A 117 4.43 17.24 -6.93
C LEU A 117 4.18 15.80 -7.42
N SER A 118 4.27 14.81 -6.54
CA SER A 118 3.90 13.44 -6.86
C SER A 118 2.45 13.33 -7.33
N ILE A 119 1.51 13.96 -6.63
CA ILE A 119 0.09 13.94 -6.99
C ILE A 119 -0.17 14.69 -8.31
N ASP A 120 0.51 15.82 -8.56
CA ASP A 120 0.43 16.53 -9.86
C ASP A 120 0.90 15.63 -11.01
N CYS A 121 2.05 15.00 -10.87
CA CYS A 121 2.58 14.08 -11.88
C CYS A 121 1.62 12.89 -12.09
N PHE A 122 1.06 12.32 -11.03
CA PHE A 122 0.11 11.22 -11.17
C PHE A 122 -1.17 11.63 -11.92
N LYS A 123 -1.72 12.81 -11.61
CA LYS A 123 -2.90 13.34 -12.31
C LYS A 123 -2.62 13.59 -13.80
N ARG A 124 -1.41 14.06 -14.14
CA ARG A 124 -0.97 14.19 -15.54
C ARG A 124 -0.88 12.83 -16.22
N PHE A 125 -0.25 11.85 -15.58
CA PHE A 125 -0.21 10.47 -16.07
C PHE A 125 -1.61 9.95 -16.35
N ALA A 126 -2.53 10.05 -15.39
CA ALA A 126 -3.91 9.56 -15.51
C ALA A 126 -4.70 10.25 -16.65
N ARG A 127 -4.42 11.53 -16.95
CA ARG A 127 -5.05 12.27 -18.05
C ARG A 127 -4.48 11.90 -19.43
N LEU A 128 -3.21 11.50 -19.48
CA LEU A 128 -2.46 11.29 -20.73
C LEU A 128 -2.44 9.82 -21.20
N THR A 129 -3.09 8.92 -20.46
CA THR A 129 -3.24 7.51 -20.85
C THR A 129 -4.71 7.10 -20.83
N GLU A 130 -5.08 6.23 -21.77
CA GLU A 130 -6.39 5.58 -21.79
C GLU A 130 -6.35 4.20 -21.13
N ARG A 131 -5.15 3.65 -20.89
CA ARG A 131 -4.96 2.34 -20.30
C ARG A 131 -3.91 2.31 -19.17
N PRO A 132 -4.31 1.90 -17.95
CA PRO A 132 -5.70 1.78 -17.52
C PRO A 132 -6.36 3.16 -17.49
N ARG A 133 -7.67 3.25 -17.74
CA ARG A 133 -8.44 4.46 -17.45
C ARG A 133 -8.42 4.70 -15.94
N ILE A 134 -8.10 5.90 -15.49
CA ILE A 134 -8.02 6.22 -14.06
C ILE A 134 -8.87 7.46 -13.79
N GLU A 135 -9.85 7.32 -12.92
CA GLU A 135 -10.75 8.41 -12.51
C GLU A 135 -10.39 8.85 -11.08
N PRO A 136 -9.83 10.06 -10.87
CA PRO A 136 -9.71 10.66 -9.54
C PRO A 136 -11.10 10.94 -8.97
N VAL A 137 -11.37 10.43 -7.77
CA VAL A 137 -12.67 10.58 -7.12
C VAL A 137 -12.50 10.97 -5.65
N ASP A 138 -13.51 11.63 -5.11
CA ASP A 138 -13.61 11.93 -3.69
C ASP A 138 -14.79 11.16 -3.09
N ILE A 139 -14.51 10.34 -2.09
CA ILE A 139 -15.52 9.58 -1.34
C ILE A 139 -16.01 10.47 -0.19
N PRO A 140 -17.30 10.83 -0.11
CA PRO A 140 -17.85 11.54 1.04
C PRO A 140 -17.55 10.80 2.35
N PHE A 141 -17.13 11.54 3.37
CA PHE A 141 -16.73 11.00 4.66
C PHE A 141 -17.23 11.92 5.81
N GLU A 142 -17.07 11.46 7.05
CA GLU A 142 -17.58 12.13 8.24
C GLU A 142 -17.15 13.61 8.36
N GLY A 143 -18.01 14.44 8.98
CA GLY A 143 -17.70 15.85 9.24
C GLY A 143 -17.46 16.68 7.99
N GLY A 144 -18.08 16.32 6.86
CA GLY A 144 -17.91 17.00 5.56
C GLY A 144 -16.57 16.75 4.88
N LYS A 145 -15.73 15.88 5.45
CA LYS A 145 -14.44 15.50 4.85
C LYS A 145 -14.67 14.55 3.68
N LYS A 146 -13.60 14.31 2.92
CA LYS A 146 -13.62 13.40 1.77
C LYS A 146 -12.37 12.54 1.78
N LEU A 147 -12.46 11.25 1.48
CA LEU A 147 -11.29 10.40 1.25
C LEU A 147 -10.87 10.50 -0.22
N ALA A 148 -9.57 10.73 -0.47
CA ALA A 148 -9.04 10.77 -1.83
C ALA A 148 -8.98 9.35 -2.38
N ALA A 149 -9.45 9.12 -3.60
CA ALA A 149 -9.40 7.80 -4.21
C ALA A 149 -9.20 7.85 -5.73
N TYR A 150 -8.83 6.69 -6.28
CA TYR A 150 -8.88 6.42 -7.71
C TYR A 150 -9.87 5.31 -7.98
N PHE A 151 -10.79 5.55 -8.92
CA PHE A 151 -11.60 4.49 -9.50
C PHE A 151 -10.98 4.06 -10.84
N VAL A 152 -10.71 2.76 -10.97
CA VAL A 152 -10.14 2.15 -12.17
C VAL A 152 -11.16 1.12 -12.67
N PRO A 153 -11.84 1.34 -13.81
CA PRO A 153 -12.84 0.42 -14.31
C PRO A 153 -12.22 -0.92 -14.72
N ALA A 154 -13.03 -1.98 -14.64
CA ALA A 154 -12.66 -3.29 -15.14
C ALA A 154 -12.33 -3.26 -16.65
N GLU A 155 -11.37 -4.09 -17.05
CA GLU A 155 -11.07 -4.43 -18.42
C GLU A 155 -11.51 -5.87 -18.72
N ASN A 156 -11.51 -6.27 -19.99
CA ASN A 156 -11.81 -7.65 -20.43
C ASN A 156 -13.16 -8.20 -19.95
N THR A 157 -14.16 -7.34 -19.78
CA THR A 157 -15.52 -7.73 -19.39
C THR A 157 -16.56 -6.93 -20.16
N ARG A 158 -17.70 -7.56 -20.45
CA ARG A 158 -18.88 -6.92 -21.07
C ARG A 158 -19.96 -6.56 -20.04
N ARG A 159 -19.72 -6.82 -18.75
CA ARG A 159 -20.68 -6.50 -17.70
C ARG A 159 -20.80 -4.98 -17.56
N ALA A 160 -22.01 -4.45 -17.62
CA ALA A 160 -22.26 -3.03 -17.35
C ALA A 160 -21.88 -2.64 -15.90
N LYS A 161 -22.04 -3.57 -14.95
CA LYS A 161 -21.66 -3.40 -13.53
C LYS A 161 -20.74 -4.55 -13.10
N PRO A 162 -19.43 -4.48 -13.38
CA PRO A 162 -18.47 -5.49 -12.94
C PRO A 162 -18.35 -5.51 -11.40
N PRO A 163 -17.91 -6.64 -10.80
CA PRO A 163 -17.47 -6.65 -9.40
C PRO A 163 -16.39 -5.61 -9.15
N VAL A 164 -16.20 -5.24 -7.88
CA VAL A 164 -15.27 -4.17 -7.50
C VAL A 164 -14.40 -4.58 -6.32
N VAL A 165 -13.13 -4.24 -6.38
CA VAL A 165 -12.17 -4.44 -5.30
C VAL A 165 -11.87 -3.08 -4.67
N VAL A 166 -12.20 -2.92 -3.39
CA VAL A 166 -11.75 -1.79 -2.58
C VAL A 166 -10.32 -2.08 -2.12
N LEU A 167 -9.38 -1.25 -2.55
CA LEU A 167 -7.97 -1.35 -2.22
C LEU A 167 -7.60 -0.30 -1.19
N TYR A 168 -7.25 -0.75 0.01
CA TYR A 168 -6.59 0.08 1.01
C TYR A 168 -5.09 -0.09 0.95
N ASN A 169 -4.40 0.88 1.56
CA ASN A 169 -2.96 0.86 1.74
C ASN A 169 -2.59 0.30 3.12
N GLY A 170 -1.30 0.08 3.34
CA GLY A 170 -0.73 -0.12 4.68
C GLY A 170 -0.37 1.19 5.37
N PHE A 171 0.32 1.08 6.50
CA PHE A 171 0.67 2.17 7.43
C PHE A 171 1.33 3.42 6.79
N ASP A 172 2.14 3.22 5.76
CA ASP A 172 2.92 4.25 5.09
C ASP A 172 2.69 4.28 3.57
N GLY A 173 1.66 3.57 3.10
CA GLY A 173 1.35 3.47 1.68
C GLY A 173 0.50 4.64 1.16
N THR A 174 0.26 4.61 -0.14
CA THR A 174 -0.55 5.60 -0.86
C THR A 174 -1.34 4.90 -1.96
N LYS A 175 -2.46 5.50 -2.36
CA LYS A 175 -3.28 4.99 -3.46
C LYS A 175 -2.51 4.83 -4.77
N GLU A 176 -1.51 5.69 -5.06
CA GLU A 176 -0.66 5.53 -6.25
C GLU A 176 0.22 4.27 -6.14
N MET A 177 0.79 3.98 -4.96
CA MET A 177 1.58 2.77 -4.73
C MET A 177 0.72 1.51 -4.90
N SER A 178 -0.47 1.46 -4.28
CA SER A 178 -1.37 0.31 -4.41
C SER A 178 -1.87 0.11 -5.84
N LEU A 179 -2.11 1.21 -6.58
CA LEU A 179 -2.41 1.14 -8.01
C LEU A 179 -1.25 0.51 -8.80
N ASN A 180 -0.03 0.97 -8.56
CA ASN A 180 1.17 0.48 -9.24
C ASN A 180 1.49 -0.99 -8.91
N TRP A 181 1.04 -1.49 -7.77
CA TRP A 181 1.31 -2.85 -7.31
C TRP A 181 0.26 -3.87 -7.73
N ALA A 182 -1.04 -3.52 -7.64
CA ALA A 182 -2.09 -4.55 -7.66
C ALA A 182 -3.25 -4.27 -8.62
N ALA A 183 -3.53 -3.01 -8.97
CA ALA A 183 -4.76 -2.68 -9.70
C ALA A 183 -4.89 -3.42 -11.04
N ASP A 184 -3.80 -3.50 -11.83
CA ASP A 184 -3.78 -4.20 -13.12
C ASP A 184 -4.18 -5.68 -13.01
N ALA A 185 -3.75 -6.34 -11.92
CA ALA A 185 -4.04 -7.76 -11.70
C ALA A 185 -5.54 -8.02 -11.53
N PHE A 186 -6.29 -7.04 -11.00
CA PHE A 186 -7.73 -7.14 -10.78
C PHE A 186 -8.54 -6.61 -11.97
N THR A 187 -8.16 -5.45 -12.51
CA THR A 187 -8.89 -4.80 -13.62
C THR A 187 -8.89 -5.67 -14.87
N ARG A 188 -7.74 -6.26 -15.23
CA ARG A 188 -7.65 -7.19 -16.37
C ARG A 188 -8.40 -8.50 -16.16
N ARG A 189 -8.85 -8.80 -14.94
CA ARG A 189 -9.70 -9.96 -14.60
C ARG A 189 -11.19 -9.61 -14.52
N GLY A 190 -11.59 -8.45 -15.05
CA GLY A 190 -13.01 -8.08 -15.10
C GLY A 190 -13.53 -7.47 -13.79
N MET A 191 -12.66 -7.01 -12.89
CA MET A 191 -13.04 -6.39 -11.62
C MET A 191 -12.56 -4.94 -11.54
N SER A 192 -13.45 -3.99 -11.33
CA SER A 192 -13.06 -2.58 -11.10
C SER A 192 -12.29 -2.45 -9.79
N CYS A 193 -11.48 -1.41 -9.64
CA CYS A 193 -10.80 -1.09 -8.39
C CYS A 193 -11.23 0.28 -7.87
N LEU A 194 -11.49 0.39 -6.57
CA LEU A 194 -11.58 1.66 -5.85
C LEU A 194 -10.42 1.73 -4.86
N ILE A 195 -9.44 2.57 -5.14
CA ILE A 195 -8.17 2.62 -4.42
C ILE A 195 -8.16 3.87 -3.55
N VAL A 196 -8.15 3.69 -2.23
CA VAL A 196 -8.49 4.76 -1.28
C VAL A 196 -7.28 5.11 -0.42
N ASP A 197 -6.96 6.39 -0.32
CA ASP A 197 -6.16 6.90 0.80
C ASP A 197 -7.05 6.91 2.05
N SER A 198 -7.12 5.77 2.74
CA SER A 198 -7.87 5.58 3.97
C SER A 198 -7.36 6.49 5.11
N PRO A 199 -8.04 6.56 6.28
CA PRO A 199 -7.55 7.34 7.41
C PRO A 199 -6.08 7.04 7.76
N GLY A 200 -5.30 8.08 8.07
CA GLY A 200 -3.90 7.96 8.51
C GLY A 200 -2.84 7.84 7.41
N VAL A 201 -3.22 7.78 6.13
CA VAL A 201 -2.29 7.56 5.01
C VAL A 201 -2.46 8.57 3.87
N GLY A 202 -1.51 8.59 2.93
CA GLY A 202 -1.57 9.37 1.69
C GLY A 202 -2.01 10.84 1.86
N GLU A 203 -2.97 11.28 1.04
CA GLU A 203 -3.58 12.63 1.13
C GLU A 203 -4.41 12.84 2.39
N SER A 204 -5.03 11.77 2.92
CA SER A 204 -5.93 11.83 4.08
C SER A 204 -5.25 12.46 5.29
N ILE A 205 -4.04 12.01 5.62
CA ILE A 205 -3.27 12.59 6.71
C ILE A 205 -2.56 13.90 6.34
N ARG A 206 -2.02 13.99 5.11
CA ARG A 206 -1.18 15.14 4.70
C ARG A 206 -1.96 16.42 4.48
N PHE A 207 -3.15 16.32 3.86
CA PHE A 207 -3.88 17.49 3.37
C PHE A 207 -5.32 17.56 3.84
N ARG A 208 -5.88 16.46 4.37
CA ARG A 208 -7.30 16.38 4.76
C ARG A 208 -7.53 16.24 6.27
N LYS A 209 -6.45 16.14 7.06
CA LYS A 209 -6.49 15.99 8.53
C LYS A 209 -7.39 14.82 8.96
N ILE A 210 -7.29 13.71 8.24
CA ILE A 210 -7.93 12.43 8.56
C ILE A 210 -6.83 11.50 9.05
N HIS A 211 -6.68 11.46 10.37
CA HIS A 211 -5.63 10.71 11.06
C HIS A 211 -6.03 9.24 11.24
N LEU A 212 -5.06 8.41 11.61
CA LEU A 212 -5.22 6.98 11.84
C LEU A 212 -6.23 6.74 12.97
N ARG A 213 -7.13 5.77 12.77
CA ARG A 213 -8.17 5.32 13.71
C ARG A 213 -8.33 3.82 13.62
N HIS A 214 -8.87 3.15 14.63
CA HIS A 214 -8.90 1.68 14.66
C HIS A 214 -10.09 1.09 13.88
N ASP A 215 -11.24 1.75 13.92
CA ASP A 215 -12.52 1.34 13.33
C ASP A 215 -12.59 1.58 11.81
N TYR A 216 -11.73 0.89 11.06
CA TYR A 216 -11.62 0.99 9.59
C TYR A 216 -12.87 0.61 8.82
N GLU A 217 -13.82 -0.09 9.44
CA GLU A 217 -15.16 -0.31 8.90
C GLU A 217 -15.90 0.98 8.56
N VAL A 218 -15.63 2.10 9.25
CA VAL A 218 -16.24 3.41 8.95
C VAL A 218 -15.83 3.91 7.56
N ALA A 219 -14.55 3.78 7.21
CA ALA A 219 -14.07 4.08 5.85
C ALA A 219 -14.58 3.05 4.83
N GLY A 220 -14.78 1.80 5.26
CA GLY A 220 -15.31 0.72 4.43
C GLY A 220 -16.74 0.97 3.99
N ALA A 221 -17.59 1.34 4.95
CA ALA A 221 -18.97 1.72 4.72
C ALA A 221 -19.06 2.90 3.75
N ALA A 222 -18.28 3.97 4.00
CA ALA A 222 -18.26 5.14 3.11
C ALA A 222 -17.84 4.79 1.66
N ALA A 223 -16.86 3.88 1.50
CA ALA A 223 -16.45 3.40 0.17
C ALA A 223 -17.58 2.63 -0.53
N LEU A 224 -18.32 1.78 0.19
CA LEU A 224 -19.46 1.06 -0.36
C LEU A 224 -20.64 1.97 -0.69
N ASP A 225 -20.96 2.94 0.17
CA ASP A 225 -22.02 3.92 -0.07
C ASP A 225 -21.74 4.76 -1.33
N TYR A 226 -20.47 5.07 -1.57
CA TYR A 226 -20.03 5.71 -2.81
C TYR A 226 -20.22 4.77 -4.02
N LEU A 227 -19.83 3.50 -3.91
CA LEU A 227 -19.96 2.51 -4.98
C LEU A 227 -21.42 2.17 -5.32
N GLU A 228 -22.33 2.18 -4.34
CA GLU A 228 -23.76 1.94 -4.56
C GLU A 228 -24.41 2.99 -5.47
N LYS A 229 -23.85 4.21 -5.50
CA LYS A 229 -24.29 5.31 -6.38
C LYS A 229 -23.72 5.21 -7.80
N ARG A 230 -22.73 4.35 -8.03
CA ARG A 230 -22.11 4.18 -9.35
C ARG A 230 -22.95 3.28 -10.25
N LYS A 231 -22.99 3.62 -11.55
CA LYS A 231 -23.68 2.84 -12.58
C LYS A 231 -22.78 1.82 -13.28
N ASP A 232 -21.47 1.91 -13.06
CA ASP A 232 -20.38 1.16 -13.71
C ASP A 232 -19.58 0.29 -12.72
N ALA A 233 -20.15 -0.01 -11.54
CA ALA A 233 -19.61 -0.93 -10.56
C ALA A 233 -20.74 -1.64 -9.81
N ASN A 234 -20.50 -2.88 -9.37
CA ASN A 234 -21.46 -3.65 -8.58
C ASN A 234 -21.02 -3.71 -7.10
N ALA A 235 -21.51 -2.77 -6.29
CA ALA A 235 -21.25 -2.76 -4.85
C ALA A 235 -21.70 -4.03 -4.10
N ARG A 236 -22.70 -4.76 -4.64
CA ARG A 236 -23.16 -6.04 -4.06
C ARG A 236 -22.18 -7.19 -4.30
N ARG A 237 -21.15 -6.98 -5.12
CA ARG A 237 -20.02 -7.89 -5.36
C ARG A 237 -18.70 -7.17 -5.07
N ALA A 238 -18.66 -6.44 -3.96
CA ALA A 238 -17.46 -5.75 -3.51
C ALA A 238 -16.57 -6.68 -2.67
N ALA A 239 -15.27 -6.67 -2.95
CA ALA A 239 -14.25 -7.25 -2.06
C ALA A 239 -13.38 -6.15 -1.45
N ILE A 240 -12.65 -6.48 -0.39
CA ILE A 240 -11.62 -5.62 0.18
C ILE A 240 -10.27 -6.33 0.21
N VAL A 241 -9.21 -5.63 -0.22
CA VAL A 241 -7.81 -6.10 -0.16
C VAL A 241 -6.97 -5.00 0.43
N ALA A 242 -6.04 -5.35 1.32
CA ALA A 242 -5.13 -4.37 1.90
C ALA A 242 -3.79 -5.00 2.30
N PRO A 243 -2.64 -4.39 1.92
CA PRO A 243 -1.31 -4.86 2.27
C PRO A 243 -0.82 -4.34 3.63
N SER A 244 0.11 -5.07 4.26
CA SER A 244 0.86 -4.65 5.46
C SER A 244 -0.06 -4.40 6.65
N LEU A 245 -0.11 -3.17 7.19
CA LEU A 245 -1.11 -2.80 8.19
C LEU A 245 -2.56 -2.98 7.69
N GLY A 246 -2.74 -3.07 6.37
CA GLY A 246 -3.94 -3.57 5.72
C GLY A 246 -4.39 -4.96 6.18
N GLY A 247 -3.48 -5.80 6.65
CA GLY A 247 -3.78 -7.06 7.33
C GLY A 247 -4.60 -6.92 8.61
N TYR A 248 -4.70 -5.71 9.17
CA TYR A 248 -5.68 -5.34 10.19
C TYR A 248 -6.91 -4.69 9.55
N TYR A 249 -6.70 -3.72 8.64
CA TYR A 249 -7.78 -2.94 8.02
C TYR A 249 -8.81 -3.82 7.31
N ALA A 250 -8.38 -4.66 6.36
CA ALA A 250 -9.29 -5.46 5.55
C ALA A 250 -10.08 -6.47 6.40
N PRO A 251 -9.45 -7.25 7.31
CA PRO A 251 -10.20 -8.17 8.16
C PRO A 251 -11.16 -7.46 9.12
N ARG A 252 -10.73 -6.35 9.73
CA ARG A 252 -11.63 -5.58 10.61
C ARG A 252 -12.83 -5.05 9.83
N THR A 253 -12.60 -4.38 8.70
CA THR A 253 -13.66 -3.85 7.85
C THR A 253 -14.63 -4.94 7.43
N ALA A 254 -14.17 -6.06 6.85
CA ALA A 254 -15.06 -7.12 6.38
C ALA A 254 -15.77 -7.91 7.50
N SER A 255 -15.29 -7.82 8.74
CA SER A 255 -15.95 -8.42 9.91
C SER A 255 -17.07 -7.55 10.48
N MET A 256 -16.97 -6.24 10.29
CA MET A 256 -17.89 -5.25 10.85
C MET A 256 -18.80 -4.60 9.79
N GLU A 257 -18.50 -4.76 8.50
CA GLU A 257 -19.30 -4.29 7.36
C GLU A 257 -19.67 -5.50 6.45
N PRO A 258 -20.83 -6.13 6.67
CA PRO A 258 -21.21 -7.40 6.03
C PRO A 258 -21.57 -7.29 4.54
N ARG A 259 -21.61 -6.07 3.99
CA ARG A 259 -21.81 -5.86 2.55
C ARG A 259 -20.64 -6.37 1.71
N PHE A 260 -19.41 -6.40 2.24
CA PHE A 260 -18.26 -7.02 1.58
C PHE A 260 -18.46 -8.53 1.37
N LYS A 261 -18.14 -9.01 0.16
CA LYS A 261 -18.34 -10.39 -0.29
C LYS A 261 -17.08 -11.21 -0.41
N ALA A 262 -15.91 -10.60 -0.24
CA ALA A 262 -14.64 -11.29 -0.04
C ALA A 262 -13.65 -10.36 0.67
N CYS A 263 -12.73 -10.95 1.43
CA CYS A 263 -11.70 -10.22 2.15
C CYS A 263 -10.33 -10.86 1.88
N VAL A 264 -9.35 -10.04 1.53
CA VAL A 264 -7.95 -10.46 1.42
C VAL A 264 -7.07 -9.65 2.38
N ALA A 265 -6.46 -10.33 3.34
CA ALA A 265 -5.36 -9.80 4.12
C ALA A 265 -4.05 -10.10 3.39
N TRP A 266 -3.35 -9.06 2.94
CA TRP A 266 -2.07 -9.20 2.25
C TRP A 266 -0.91 -8.89 3.20
N GLY A 267 -0.42 -9.93 3.87
CA GLY A 267 0.38 -9.80 5.09
C GLY A 267 -0.54 -9.64 6.30
N ALA A 268 -0.36 -10.50 7.30
CA ALA A 268 -1.17 -10.51 8.51
C ALA A 268 -0.86 -9.34 9.43
N ILE A 269 -1.84 -8.93 10.24
CA ILE A 269 -1.64 -8.19 11.49
C ILE A 269 -2.65 -8.75 12.50
N TRP A 270 -2.18 -9.37 13.57
CA TRP A 270 -3.07 -9.90 14.61
C TRP A 270 -3.29 -8.90 15.75
N ASP A 271 -2.18 -8.41 16.31
CA ASP A 271 -2.14 -7.43 17.38
C ASP A 271 -1.07 -6.39 17.04
N TYR A 272 -1.52 -5.23 16.55
CA TYR A 272 -0.61 -4.17 16.14
C TYR A 272 -0.07 -3.39 17.35
N HIS A 273 -0.82 -3.35 18.45
CA HIS A 273 -0.35 -2.82 19.72
C HIS A 273 0.88 -3.60 20.19
N ALA A 274 0.77 -4.93 20.33
CA ALA A 274 1.88 -5.78 20.74
C ALA A 274 3.08 -5.69 19.77
N THR A 275 2.82 -5.46 18.49
CA THR A 275 3.86 -5.20 17.49
C THR A 275 4.64 -3.92 17.81
N TRP A 276 3.96 -2.80 18.05
CA TRP A 276 4.61 -1.54 18.41
C TRP A 276 5.22 -1.52 19.80
N SER A 277 4.59 -2.14 20.81
CA SER A 277 5.19 -2.26 22.14
C SER A 277 6.56 -2.94 22.06
N ARG A 278 6.69 -4.01 21.25
CA ARG A 278 8.00 -4.65 21.00
C ARG A 278 8.99 -3.73 20.30
N ARG A 279 8.54 -2.98 19.28
CA ARG A 279 9.39 -2.04 18.52
C ARG A 279 9.93 -0.92 19.39
N ILE A 280 9.08 -0.33 20.23
CA ILE A 280 9.44 0.74 21.17
C ILE A 280 10.39 0.20 22.25
N LYS A 281 10.08 -0.96 22.86
CA LYS A 281 10.98 -1.61 23.84
C LYS A 281 12.35 -1.94 23.25
N ALA A 282 12.43 -2.23 21.95
CA ALA A 282 13.67 -2.46 21.22
C ALA A 282 14.35 -1.17 20.73
N ALA A 283 13.90 0.02 21.14
CA ALA A 283 14.39 1.32 20.66
C ALA A 283 14.46 1.40 19.11
N PHE A 284 13.44 0.83 18.45
CA PHE A 284 13.34 0.71 16.99
C PHE A 284 14.45 -0.10 16.31
N GLN A 285 15.24 -0.89 17.06
CA GLN A 285 16.17 -1.90 16.52
C GLN A 285 15.40 -3.13 15.99
N SER A 286 14.48 -2.89 15.06
CA SER A 286 13.57 -3.83 14.46
C SER A 286 13.38 -3.49 12.98
N GLN A 287 12.88 -4.45 12.19
CA GLN A 287 12.69 -4.22 10.77
C GLN A 287 11.45 -3.34 10.54
N LEU A 288 11.70 -2.06 10.24
CA LEU A 288 10.71 -1.03 9.97
C LEU A 288 10.95 -0.39 8.60
N PRO A 289 9.89 -0.18 7.80
CA PRO A 289 10.01 0.41 6.47
C PRO A 289 10.06 1.94 6.50
N VAL A 290 9.79 2.59 7.65
CA VAL A 290 9.82 4.05 7.86
C VAL A 290 10.31 4.38 9.28
N PRO A 291 10.74 5.63 9.56
CA PRO A 291 11.04 6.07 10.92
C PRO A 291 9.90 5.84 11.92
N GLY A 292 10.22 5.52 13.17
CA GLY A 292 9.23 5.31 14.24
C GLY A 292 8.29 6.51 14.47
N HIS A 293 8.79 7.73 14.23
CA HIS A 293 8.00 8.98 14.29
C HIS A 293 6.83 9.04 13.31
N HIS A 294 6.78 8.16 12.31
CA HIS A 294 5.60 8.03 11.46
C HIS A 294 4.36 7.66 12.29
N LEU A 295 4.51 6.90 13.39
CA LEU A 295 3.38 6.52 14.24
C LEU A 295 2.73 7.71 14.93
N THR A 296 3.53 8.57 15.56
CA THR A 296 3.00 9.76 16.26
C THR A 296 2.38 10.74 15.27
N TRP A 297 2.99 10.88 14.09
CA TRP A 297 2.40 11.64 12.99
C TRP A 297 1.06 11.04 12.55
N SER A 298 0.98 9.72 12.32
CA SER A 298 -0.22 9.00 11.90
C SER A 298 -1.43 9.25 12.81
N PHE A 299 -1.21 9.23 14.13
CA PHE A 299 -2.26 9.48 15.12
C PHE A 299 -2.45 10.95 15.48
N ASN A 300 -1.56 11.85 15.02
CA ASN A 300 -1.49 13.25 15.45
C ASN A 300 -1.39 13.39 16.98
N VAL A 301 -0.42 12.67 17.54
CA VAL A 301 -0.07 12.67 18.96
C VAL A 301 1.37 13.14 19.14
N LYS A 302 1.74 13.56 20.34
CA LYS A 302 3.08 14.11 20.62
C LYS A 302 4.06 13.03 21.05
N THR A 303 3.58 11.99 21.73
CA THR A 303 4.43 10.98 22.37
C THR A 303 4.13 9.58 21.84
N LEU A 304 5.08 8.65 22.05
CA LEU A 304 4.91 7.25 21.67
C LEU A 304 3.96 6.53 22.63
N GLU A 305 3.86 7.01 23.87
CA GLU A 305 2.94 6.54 24.90
C GLU A 305 1.49 6.81 24.50
N GLU A 306 1.17 8.06 24.09
CA GLU A 306 -0.14 8.41 23.54
C GLU A 306 -0.47 7.57 22.29
N ALA A 307 0.53 7.30 21.45
CA ALA A 307 0.34 6.45 20.28
C ALA A 307 0.07 4.98 20.65
N LEU A 308 0.73 4.46 21.70
CA LEU A 308 0.49 3.11 22.22
C LEU A 308 -0.92 2.97 22.80
N GLU A 309 -1.42 3.96 23.54
CA GLU A 309 -2.80 3.98 24.03
C GLU A 309 -3.80 3.90 22.87
N LYS A 310 -3.61 4.71 21.82
CA LYS A 310 -4.46 4.65 20.61
C LYS A 310 -4.40 3.28 19.92
N LEU A 311 -3.26 2.59 20.01
CA LEU A 311 -3.08 1.26 19.42
C LEU A 311 -3.85 0.16 20.14
N GLU A 312 -4.37 0.37 21.35
CA GLU A 312 -5.16 -0.65 22.06
C GLU A 312 -6.37 -1.14 21.25
N GLY A 313 -6.95 -0.28 20.42
CA GLY A 313 -8.03 -0.63 19.49
C GLY A 313 -7.58 -1.45 18.27
N PHE A 314 -6.27 -1.58 18.03
CA PHE A 314 -5.69 -2.30 16.89
C PHE A 314 -5.41 -3.79 17.18
N ARG A 315 -6.40 -4.44 17.77
CA ARG A 315 -6.43 -5.89 18.02
C ARG A 315 -7.59 -6.49 17.24
N LEU A 316 -7.35 -7.61 16.58
CA LEU A 316 -8.40 -8.31 15.80
C LEU A 316 -9.19 -9.32 16.64
N ASP A 317 -8.74 -9.64 17.85
CA ASP A 317 -9.49 -10.51 18.73
C ASP A 317 -10.85 -9.90 19.12
N GLY A 318 -11.89 -10.73 19.16
CA GLY A 318 -13.29 -10.31 19.30
C GLY A 318 -13.91 -9.65 18.05
N VAL A 319 -13.12 -9.39 17.00
CA VAL A 319 -13.58 -8.77 15.75
C VAL A 319 -13.66 -9.80 14.63
N VAL A 320 -12.54 -10.45 14.28
CA VAL A 320 -12.47 -11.31 13.08
C VAL A 320 -13.31 -12.58 13.17
N GLN A 321 -13.70 -12.99 14.37
CA GLN A 321 -14.65 -14.06 14.63
C GLN A 321 -16.03 -13.78 14.02
N LYS A 322 -16.35 -12.50 13.75
CA LYS A 322 -17.63 -12.09 13.15
C LYS A 322 -17.64 -12.21 11.63
N MET A 323 -16.48 -12.34 10.98
CA MET A 323 -16.38 -12.41 9.52
C MET A 323 -17.22 -13.55 8.92
N LYS A 324 -18.04 -13.21 7.92
CA LYS A 324 -18.90 -14.18 7.22
C LYS A 324 -18.53 -14.41 5.75
N CYS A 325 -17.87 -13.45 5.12
CA CYS A 325 -17.45 -13.59 3.73
C CYS A 325 -16.21 -14.50 3.59
N PRO A 326 -15.94 -15.06 2.40
CA PRO A 326 -14.69 -15.72 2.08
C PRO A 326 -13.46 -14.88 2.47
N PHE A 327 -12.47 -15.54 3.06
CA PHE A 327 -11.26 -14.91 3.57
C PHE A 327 -10.00 -15.54 2.99
N LEU A 328 -9.14 -14.72 2.39
CA LEU A 328 -7.80 -15.12 1.99
C LEU A 328 -6.76 -14.37 2.83
N LEU A 329 -5.86 -15.11 3.45
CA LEU A 329 -4.62 -14.56 4.01
C LEU A 329 -3.44 -15.02 3.16
N VAL A 330 -2.74 -14.08 2.54
CA VAL A 330 -1.44 -14.34 1.89
C VAL A 330 -0.32 -13.84 2.80
N HIS A 331 0.71 -14.64 3.06
CA HIS A 331 1.82 -14.27 3.95
C HIS A 331 3.15 -14.88 3.50
N GLY A 332 4.25 -14.12 3.65
CA GLY A 332 5.59 -14.61 3.35
C GLY A 332 6.21 -15.35 4.55
N ILE A 333 6.81 -16.52 4.32
CA ILE A 333 7.43 -17.33 5.39
C ILE A 333 8.57 -16.61 6.12
N ASP A 334 9.26 -15.71 5.42
CA ASP A 334 10.43 -14.96 5.87
C ASP A 334 10.09 -13.48 6.16
N ASP A 335 8.81 -13.15 6.35
CA ASP A 335 8.39 -11.79 6.70
C ASP A 335 9.10 -11.31 7.97
N GLN A 336 10.03 -10.36 7.79
CA GLN A 336 10.84 -9.83 8.88
C GLN A 336 10.14 -8.75 9.71
N GLN A 337 8.97 -8.27 9.28
CA GLN A 337 8.18 -7.28 10.01
C GLN A 337 7.12 -7.95 10.88
N ILE A 338 6.43 -8.94 10.33
CA ILE A 338 5.33 -9.63 10.99
C ILE A 338 5.56 -11.15 10.99
N PRO A 339 5.78 -11.76 12.16
CA PRO A 339 6.11 -13.18 12.24
C PRO A 339 4.93 -14.08 11.86
N MET A 340 5.22 -15.26 11.31
CA MET A 340 4.22 -16.28 10.97
C MET A 340 3.28 -16.68 12.12
N LYS A 341 3.68 -16.51 13.38
CA LYS A 341 2.81 -16.78 14.53
C LYS A 341 1.58 -15.86 14.53
N ASP A 342 1.72 -14.61 14.09
CA ASP A 342 0.64 -13.63 14.02
C ASP A 342 -0.30 -13.99 12.86
N ALA A 343 0.26 -14.39 11.70
CA ALA A 343 -0.52 -14.92 10.57
C ALA A 343 -1.34 -16.16 10.95
N ARG A 344 -0.73 -17.11 11.66
CA ARG A 344 -1.42 -18.32 12.16
C ARG A 344 -2.49 -17.98 13.20
N ALA A 345 -2.25 -17.00 14.09
CA ALA A 345 -3.23 -16.57 15.08
C ALA A 345 -4.46 -15.97 14.39
N LEU A 346 -4.26 -15.02 13.47
CA LEU A 346 -5.33 -14.42 12.67
C LEU A 346 -6.12 -15.48 11.90
N PHE A 347 -5.44 -16.38 11.19
CA PHE A 347 -6.12 -17.41 10.40
C PHE A 347 -6.93 -18.39 11.26
N ARG A 348 -6.46 -18.74 12.47
CA ARG A 348 -7.24 -19.57 13.40
C ARG A 348 -8.47 -18.84 13.90
N ALA A 349 -8.32 -17.57 14.30
CA ALA A 349 -9.37 -16.78 14.94
C ALA A 349 -10.50 -16.34 13.97
N VAL A 350 -10.21 -16.14 12.69
CA VAL A 350 -11.21 -15.64 11.73
C VAL A 350 -12.40 -16.59 11.62
N GLY A 351 -13.60 -16.03 11.72
CA GLY A 351 -14.87 -16.76 11.78
C GLY A 351 -15.42 -17.22 10.42
N SER A 352 -14.76 -16.81 9.33
CA SER A 352 -15.13 -17.23 7.97
C SER A 352 -15.06 -18.75 7.84
N LYS A 353 -16.09 -19.33 7.23
CA LYS A 353 -16.18 -20.76 6.94
C LYS A 353 -15.45 -21.14 5.65
N ASP A 354 -15.22 -20.17 4.77
CA ASP A 354 -14.47 -20.30 3.53
C ASP A 354 -13.20 -19.48 3.66
N LYS A 355 -12.17 -20.09 4.27
CA LYS A 355 -10.91 -19.40 4.55
C LYS A 355 -9.70 -20.16 4.02
N THR A 356 -8.77 -19.42 3.42
CA THR A 356 -7.51 -19.96 2.87
C THR A 356 -6.32 -19.19 3.45
N LEU A 357 -5.27 -19.90 3.86
CA LEU A 357 -3.96 -19.35 4.17
C LEU A 357 -2.99 -19.81 3.10
N LYS A 358 -2.52 -18.90 2.26
CA LYS A 358 -1.46 -19.16 1.28
C LYS A 358 -0.15 -18.57 1.79
N VAL A 359 0.80 -19.45 2.08
CA VAL A 359 2.15 -19.05 2.48
C VAL A 359 3.08 -19.11 1.27
N PHE A 360 3.81 -18.04 1.02
CA PHE A 360 4.85 -17.96 -0.01
C PHE A 360 6.23 -18.20 0.61
N THR A 361 7.06 -19.00 -0.07
CA THR A 361 8.34 -19.48 0.45
C THR A 361 9.50 -19.08 -0.46
N GLY A 362 10.73 -19.11 0.08
CA GLY A 362 11.94 -18.62 -0.61
C GLY A 362 12.15 -19.16 -2.04
N PRO A 363 11.94 -20.46 -2.34
CA PRO A 363 12.07 -20.99 -3.70
C PRO A 363 11.00 -20.47 -4.68
N ASP A 364 9.79 -20.19 -4.18
CA ASP A 364 8.66 -19.70 -4.98
C ASP A 364 8.68 -18.17 -5.16
N GLY A 365 9.55 -17.48 -4.41
CA GLY A 365 9.56 -16.02 -4.29
C GLY A 365 8.43 -15.47 -3.42
N GLY A 366 8.56 -14.19 -3.05
CA GLY A 366 7.50 -13.48 -2.31
C GLY A 366 7.51 -13.80 -0.82
N ALA A 367 8.64 -14.27 -0.29
CA ALA A 367 8.74 -14.73 1.09
C ALA A 367 8.81 -13.57 2.09
N GLN A 368 9.03 -12.34 1.64
CA GLN A 368 9.17 -11.17 2.51
C GLN A 368 7.84 -10.48 2.83
N HIS A 369 7.91 -9.45 3.66
CA HIS A 369 6.76 -8.65 4.04
C HIS A 369 6.03 -8.10 2.81
N CYS A 370 4.72 -8.38 2.72
CA CYS A 370 3.88 -8.07 1.56
C CYS A 370 4.44 -8.59 0.23
N HIS A 371 5.32 -9.59 0.27
CA HIS A 371 5.88 -10.24 -0.89
C HIS A 371 6.60 -9.26 -1.83
N ILE A 372 7.14 -8.17 -1.26
CA ILE A 372 7.72 -7.07 -2.04
C ILE A 372 8.96 -7.52 -2.83
N ASP A 373 9.62 -8.58 -2.34
CA ASP A 373 10.72 -9.27 -2.99
C ASP A 373 10.31 -9.96 -4.29
N TYR A 374 9.04 -10.39 -4.40
CA TYR A 374 8.50 -10.94 -5.64
C TYR A 374 6.96 -10.83 -5.68
N ILE A 375 6.48 -9.65 -6.06
CA ILE A 375 5.05 -9.28 -5.92
C ILE A 375 4.13 -9.93 -6.96
N SER A 376 4.63 -10.17 -8.18
CA SER A 376 3.80 -10.53 -9.33
C SER A 376 3.02 -11.85 -9.17
N PRO A 377 3.64 -12.97 -8.72
CA PRO A 377 2.90 -14.22 -8.50
C PRO A 377 1.77 -14.07 -7.48
N VAL A 378 1.96 -13.19 -6.49
CA VAL A 378 1.05 -13.01 -5.36
C VAL A 378 -0.17 -12.20 -5.77
N VAL A 379 0.02 -11.09 -6.50
CA VAL A 379 -1.12 -10.30 -7.00
C VAL A 379 -1.94 -11.07 -8.04
N HIS A 380 -1.31 -11.93 -8.83
CA HIS A 380 -2.04 -12.84 -9.72
C HIS A 380 -2.85 -13.88 -8.96
N TYR A 381 -2.25 -14.54 -7.95
CA TYR A 381 -2.96 -15.49 -7.10
C TYR A 381 -4.17 -14.86 -6.40
N MET A 382 -3.99 -13.66 -5.81
CA MET A 382 -5.11 -12.92 -5.20
C MET A 382 -6.18 -12.55 -6.24
N GLY A 383 -5.76 -12.16 -7.45
CA GLY A 383 -6.69 -11.78 -8.52
C GLY A 383 -7.53 -12.95 -9.02
N ASP A 384 -6.93 -14.13 -9.18
CA ASP A 384 -7.65 -15.34 -9.59
C ASP A 384 -8.62 -15.79 -8.49
N TRP A 385 -8.18 -15.80 -7.23
CA TRP A 385 -9.04 -16.11 -6.09
C TRP A 385 -10.23 -15.14 -5.98
N LEU A 386 -10.01 -13.84 -6.14
CA LEU A 386 -11.08 -12.83 -6.11
C LEU A 386 -12.06 -12.99 -7.27
N LYS A 387 -11.55 -13.27 -8.48
CA LYS A 387 -12.37 -13.53 -9.66
C LYS A 387 -13.34 -14.68 -9.41
N GLU A 388 -12.86 -15.77 -8.82
CA GLU A 388 -13.68 -16.92 -8.43
C GLU A 388 -14.73 -16.55 -7.38
N LYS A 389 -14.33 -15.91 -6.27
CA LYS A 389 -15.25 -15.58 -5.17
C LYS A 389 -16.32 -14.55 -5.55
N LEU A 390 -16.00 -13.63 -6.47
CA LEU A 390 -16.95 -12.61 -6.93
C LEU A 390 -17.72 -13.02 -8.19
N GLY A 391 -17.33 -14.14 -8.83
CA GLY A 391 -17.88 -14.60 -10.11
C GLY A 391 -17.79 -13.54 -11.18
N ALA A 392 -16.60 -12.95 -11.37
CA ALA A 392 -16.33 -11.86 -12.30
C ALA A 392 -16.31 -12.30 -13.76
#